data_AF-A0A2N3LLH6-F1
#
_entry.id   AF-A0A2N3LLH6-F1
#
_cell.length_a   1.000
_cell.length_b   1.000
_cell.length_c   1.000
_cell.angle_alpha   90.00
_cell.angle_beta   90.00
_cell.angle_gamma   90.00
#
_symmetry.space_group_name_H-M   'P 1'
#
loop_
_entity.id
_entity.type
_entity.pdbx_description
1 polymer ?
#
loop_
_entity_poly.entity_id
_entity_poly.type
_entity_poly.pdbx_seq_one_letter_code
_entity_poly.pdbx_strand_id
1 'polypeptide(L)'
;MEWIEIKGNEDINKLLKMFGNFHDSCLKELLMWTESFVDKDLSMGVGLGLDTNIRMLFQRQFNNPSAIELLFEGVTHFHLNPSPENYDSIILDAILLLQDGNFYWADAYDWKPISHDDEVTWIASKKVKWRDVSNWMGDNRRYGVINEG
;
A
#
# COMPACT_ATOMS: atom_id res chain seq x y z
N MET A 1 -8.44 0.00 -16.47
CA MET A 1 -7.88 1.08 -15.61
C MET A 1 -6.38 0.92 -15.62
N GLU A 2 -5.68 1.97 -16.03
CA GLU A 2 -4.22 1.98 -16.23
C GLU A 2 -3.49 2.35 -14.95
N TRP A 3 -2.30 1.78 -14.76
CA TRP A 3 -1.41 2.12 -13.65
C TRP A 3 -0.67 3.42 -13.95
N ILE A 4 -0.64 4.31 -12.97
CA ILE A 4 0.07 5.59 -13.01
C ILE A 4 1.28 5.47 -12.08
N GLU A 5 2.49 5.57 -12.63
CA GLU A 5 3.74 5.53 -11.86
C GLU A 5 4.01 6.87 -11.18
N ILE A 6 4.43 6.82 -9.92
CA ILE A 6 4.89 7.98 -9.15
C ILE A 6 6.40 8.12 -9.36
N LYS A 7 6.84 9.21 -10.01
CA LYS A 7 8.26 9.41 -10.36
C LYS A 7 8.99 10.39 -9.44
N GLY A 8 8.26 11.17 -8.66
CA GLY A 8 8.84 12.11 -7.71
C GLY A 8 7.80 12.96 -6.98
N ASN A 9 8.27 14.01 -6.32
CA ASN A 9 7.47 14.84 -5.42
C ASN A 9 6.25 15.50 -6.08
N GLU A 10 6.32 15.82 -7.38
CA GLU A 10 5.16 16.37 -8.09
C GLU A 10 4.01 15.35 -8.19
N ASP A 11 4.32 14.10 -8.53
CA ASP A 11 3.32 13.03 -8.63
C ASP A 11 2.76 12.64 -7.26
N ILE A 12 3.64 12.62 -6.25
CA ILE A 12 3.26 12.44 -4.84
C ILE A 12 2.23 13.49 -4.43
N ASN A 13 2.54 14.78 -4.64
CA ASN A 13 1.65 15.87 -4.26
C ASN A 13 0.33 15.82 -5.02
N LYS A 14 0.34 15.43 -6.30
CA LYS A 14 -0.88 15.22 -7.10
C LYS A 14 -1.74 14.12 -6.51
N LEU A 15 -1.17 12.96 -6.18
CA LEU A 15 -1.89 11.84 -5.57
C LEU A 15 -2.46 12.20 -4.21
N LEU A 16 -1.64 12.76 -3.31
CA LEU A 16 -2.07 13.18 -1.97
C LEU A 16 -3.22 14.18 -2.04
N LYS A 17 -3.08 15.23 -2.87
CA LYS A 17 -4.16 16.21 -3.06
C LYS A 17 -5.42 15.60 -3.64
N MET A 18 -5.30 14.70 -4.61
CA MET A 18 -6.43 14.04 -5.26
C MET A 18 -7.18 13.10 -4.29
N PHE A 19 -6.44 12.33 -3.51
CA PHE A 19 -6.97 11.36 -2.56
C PHE A 19 -7.17 11.94 -1.15
N GLY A 20 -7.06 13.26 -0.98
CA GLY A 20 -7.38 13.96 0.27
C GLY A 20 -6.46 13.58 1.42
N ASN A 21 -5.17 13.38 1.15
CA ASN A 21 -4.15 12.91 2.11
C ASN A 21 -4.53 11.61 2.83
N PHE A 22 -5.38 10.77 2.21
CA PHE A 22 -5.94 9.57 2.83
C PHE A 22 -6.83 9.85 4.06
N HIS A 23 -7.23 11.09 4.31
CA HIS A 23 -8.20 11.42 5.36
C HIS A 23 -9.55 10.75 5.10
N ASP A 24 -10.24 10.35 6.17
CA ASP A 24 -11.50 9.58 6.14
C ASP A 24 -11.41 8.33 5.25
N SER A 25 -10.24 7.71 5.20
CA SER A 25 -10.00 6.48 4.47
C SER A 25 -9.64 5.31 5.39
N CYS A 26 -9.59 4.11 4.84
CA CYS A 26 -9.08 2.93 5.52
C CYS A 26 -8.24 2.09 4.58
N LEU A 27 -7.24 1.39 5.13
CA LEU A 27 -6.59 0.28 4.46
C LEU A 27 -7.53 -0.92 4.47
N LYS A 28 -8.13 -1.22 3.32
CA LYS A 28 -9.15 -2.28 3.19
C LYS A 28 -8.52 -3.66 3.06
N GLU A 29 -7.52 -3.78 2.19
CA GLU A 29 -6.90 -5.06 1.85
C GLU A 29 -5.45 -4.87 1.45
N LEU A 30 -4.64 -5.90 1.68
CA LEU A 30 -3.30 -6.01 1.14
C LEU A 30 -3.07 -7.38 0.50
N LEU A 31 -2.22 -7.42 -0.52
CA LEU A 31 -1.69 -8.65 -1.12
C LEU A 31 -0.19 -8.49 -1.25
N MET A 32 0.55 -9.40 -0.62
CA MET A 32 2.00 -9.49 -0.74
C MET A 32 2.37 -10.73 -1.55
N TRP A 33 3.36 -10.59 -2.42
CA TRP A 33 3.99 -11.73 -3.08
C TRP A 33 5.48 -11.47 -3.31
N THR A 34 6.21 -12.56 -3.46
CA THR A 34 7.62 -12.60 -3.89
C THR A 34 7.73 -13.43 -5.16
N GLU A 35 8.88 -13.37 -5.82
CA GLU A 35 9.20 -14.28 -6.93
C GLU A 35 9.80 -15.61 -6.41
N SER A 36 10.01 -15.72 -5.10
CA SER A 36 10.44 -16.95 -4.43
C SER A 36 9.28 -17.93 -4.21
N PHE A 37 9.52 -19.23 -4.45
CA PHE A 37 8.52 -20.29 -4.32
C PHE A 37 9.17 -21.65 -4.06
N VAL A 38 8.37 -22.65 -3.66
CA VAL A 38 8.79 -24.05 -3.61
C VAL A 38 7.95 -24.84 -4.62
N ASP A 39 8.60 -25.52 -5.54
CA ASP A 39 7.92 -26.29 -6.59
C ASP A 39 7.47 -27.68 -6.06
N LYS A 40 6.69 -28.40 -6.86
CA LYS A 40 6.13 -29.72 -6.53
C LYS A 40 7.19 -30.79 -6.25
N ASP A 41 8.40 -30.60 -6.78
CA ASP A 41 9.56 -31.46 -6.53
C ASP A 41 10.35 -31.05 -5.28
N LEU A 42 9.82 -30.12 -4.47
CA LEU A 42 10.42 -29.56 -3.26
C LEU A 42 11.68 -28.72 -3.50
N SER A 43 11.97 -28.35 -4.76
CA SER A 43 13.05 -27.42 -5.07
C SER A 43 12.65 -25.97 -4.73
N MET A 44 13.62 -25.19 -4.29
CA MET A 44 13.46 -23.77 -3.99
C MET A 44 13.75 -22.94 -5.24
N GLY A 45 12.76 -22.18 -5.71
CA GLY A 45 12.94 -21.07 -6.62
C GLY A 45 13.23 -19.79 -5.82
N VAL A 46 14.36 -19.13 -6.11
CA VAL A 46 14.76 -17.89 -5.42
C VAL A 46 14.63 -16.73 -6.38
N GLY A 47 13.83 -15.73 -5.99
CA GLY A 47 13.75 -14.47 -6.72
C GLY A 47 15.07 -13.72 -6.72
N LEU A 48 15.32 -12.95 -7.76
CA LEU A 48 16.53 -12.13 -7.88
C LEU A 48 16.24 -10.67 -7.51
N GLY A 49 17.18 -10.04 -6.78
CA GLY A 49 17.07 -8.62 -6.43
C GLY A 49 16.03 -8.35 -5.34
N LEU A 50 15.36 -7.19 -5.41
CA LEU A 50 14.25 -6.83 -4.53
C LEU A 50 12.94 -7.28 -5.19
N ASP A 51 12.54 -8.52 -4.89
CA ASP A 51 11.45 -9.23 -5.55
C ASP A 51 10.11 -9.14 -4.79
N THR A 52 10.11 -8.51 -3.61
CA THR A 52 8.90 -8.34 -2.80
C THR A 52 8.03 -7.23 -3.35
N ASN A 53 6.76 -7.54 -3.58
CA ASN A 53 5.74 -6.61 -4.04
C ASN A 53 4.54 -6.62 -3.10
N ILE A 54 3.95 -5.45 -2.88
CA ILE A 54 2.75 -5.32 -2.06
C ILE A 54 1.73 -4.45 -2.80
N ARG A 55 0.51 -4.94 -2.91
CA ARG A 55 -0.67 -4.14 -3.27
C ARG A 55 -1.42 -3.75 -2.02
N MET A 56 -1.86 -2.49 -1.95
CA MET A 56 -2.69 -1.95 -0.87
C MET A 56 -3.92 -1.29 -1.48
N LEU A 57 -5.10 -1.71 -1.03
CA LEU A 57 -6.38 -1.12 -1.42
C LEU A 57 -6.84 -0.15 -0.34
N PHE A 58 -7.06 1.10 -0.72
CA PHE A 58 -7.64 2.12 0.14
C PHE A 58 -9.04 2.49 -0.33
N GLN A 59 -9.96 2.62 0.61
CA GLN A 59 -11.31 3.14 0.39
C GLN A 59 -11.52 4.35 1.27
N ARG A 60 -12.24 5.38 0.79
CA ARG A 60 -12.51 6.59 1.56
C ARG A 60 -13.96 7.05 1.48
N GLN A 61 -14.37 7.87 2.44
CA GLN A 61 -15.70 8.48 2.53
C GLN A 61 -15.85 9.72 1.62
N PHE A 62 -15.23 9.70 0.44
CA PHE A 62 -15.24 10.82 -0.52
C PHE A 62 -15.21 10.29 -1.97
N ASN A 63 -15.70 11.09 -2.92
CA ASN A 63 -15.75 10.70 -4.34
C ASN A 63 -14.57 11.26 -5.14
N ASN A 64 -14.30 10.66 -6.31
CA ASN A 64 -13.33 11.13 -7.32
C ASN A 64 -11.85 11.22 -6.84
N PRO A 65 -11.17 10.09 -6.65
CA PRO A 65 -11.70 8.72 -6.63
C PRO A 65 -12.17 8.33 -5.22
N SER A 66 -13.05 7.33 -5.09
CA SER A 66 -13.50 6.79 -3.79
C SER A 66 -12.67 5.62 -3.30
N ALA A 67 -11.94 4.97 -4.20
CA ALA A 67 -10.93 3.98 -3.85
C ALA A 67 -9.74 4.07 -4.79
N ILE A 68 -8.55 3.83 -4.24
CA ILE A 68 -7.32 3.68 -5.01
C ILE A 68 -6.62 2.40 -4.60
N GLU A 69 -5.90 1.83 -5.55
CA GLU A 69 -4.96 0.76 -5.28
C GLU A 69 -3.55 1.30 -5.47
N LEU A 70 -2.69 1.08 -4.48
CA LEU A 70 -1.25 1.31 -4.57
C LEU A 70 -0.54 -0.02 -4.82
N LEU A 71 0.45 0.00 -5.71
CA LEU A 71 1.39 -1.09 -5.95
C LEU A 71 2.79 -0.61 -5.60
N PHE A 72 3.36 -1.22 -4.56
CA PHE A 72 4.73 -1.03 -4.13
C PHE A 72 5.58 -2.17 -4.70
N GLU A 73 6.57 -1.83 -5.54
CA GLU A 73 7.49 -2.80 -6.14
C GLU A 73 8.90 -2.63 -5.55
N GLY A 74 9.57 -3.75 -5.30
CA GLY A 74 10.87 -3.76 -4.64
C GLY A 74 10.77 -3.20 -3.22
N VAL A 75 9.82 -3.73 -2.45
CA VAL A 75 9.62 -3.38 -1.04
C VAL A 75 10.87 -3.76 -0.26
N THR A 76 11.36 -2.83 0.57
CA THR A 76 12.52 -3.06 1.43
C THR A 76 12.11 -3.24 2.89
N HIS A 77 11.02 -2.61 3.30
CA HIS A 77 10.47 -2.70 4.63
C HIS A 77 8.95 -2.55 4.56
N PHE A 78 8.26 -3.27 5.44
CA PHE A 78 6.84 -3.14 5.65
C PHE A 78 6.53 -3.40 7.13
N HIS A 79 5.83 -2.47 7.76
CA HIS A 79 5.35 -2.56 9.12
C HIS A 79 3.84 -2.32 9.11
N LEU A 80 3.08 -3.27 9.65
CA LEU A 80 1.63 -3.17 9.75
C LEU A 80 1.25 -3.12 11.22
N ASN A 81 0.61 -2.02 11.62
CA ASN A 81 -0.01 -1.88 12.93
C ASN A 81 -1.53 -1.75 12.75
N PRO A 82 -2.30 -2.85 12.90
CA PRO A 82 -3.75 -2.80 12.81
C PRO A 82 -4.36 -2.01 13.97
N SER A 83 -5.54 -1.43 13.75
CA SER A 83 -6.33 -0.86 14.85
C SER A 83 -6.59 -1.89 15.95
N PRO A 84 -6.55 -1.50 17.23
CA PRO A 84 -6.94 -2.36 18.33
C PRO A 84 -8.42 -2.78 18.23
N GLU A 85 -8.78 -3.83 18.96
CA GLU A 85 -10.17 -4.26 19.08
C GLU A 85 -11.05 -3.13 19.64
N ASN A 86 -12.24 -2.96 19.05
CA ASN A 86 -13.22 -1.89 19.38
C ASN A 86 -12.79 -0.46 19.02
N TYR A 87 -11.76 -0.30 18.19
CA TYR A 87 -11.41 0.97 17.55
C TYR A 87 -11.73 0.91 16.06
N ASP A 88 -11.99 2.07 15.45
CA ASP A 88 -12.08 2.16 14.01
C ASP A 88 -10.68 2.08 13.36
N SER A 89 -10.65 1.83 12.05
CA SER A 89 -9.43 1.83 11.23
C SER A 89 -9.38 3.04 10.31
N ILE A 90 -9.88 4.18 10.78
CA ILE A 90 -9.87 5.42 10.03
C ILE A 90 -8.45 5.97 10.02
N ILE A 91 -7.94 6.23 8.82
CA ILE A 91 -6.73 7.00 8.59
C ILE A 91 -7.11 8.46 8.71
N LEU A 92 -6.57 9.12 9.73
CA LEU A 92 -6.78 10.55 9.96
C LEU A 92 -5.91 11.37 9.01
N ASP A 93 -4.63 11.04 8.93
CA ASP A 93 -3.72 11.64 7.96
C ASP A 93 -2.70 10.60 7.49
N ALA A 94 -2.15 10.79 6.30
CA ALA A 94 -1.05 9.99 5.82
C ALA A 94 -0.01 10.86 5.13
N ILE A 95 1.21 10.33 5.04
CA ILE A 95 2.29 10.90 4.26
C ILE A 95 2.74 9.93 3.17
N LEU A 96 3.14 10.47 2.04
CA LEU A 96 3.90 9.78 1.00
C LEU A 96 5.11 10.65 0.67
N LEU A 97 6.32 10.10 0.73
CA LEU A 97 7.56 10.85 0.53
C LEU A 97 8.59 10.05 -0.27
N LEU A 98 9.48 10.76 -0.97
CA LEU A 98 10.63 10.19 -1.66
C LEU A 98 11.90 10.66 -0.93
N GLN A 99 12.63 9.72 -0.34
CA GLN A 99 13.88 9.99 0.38
C GLN A 99 14.92 8.93 0.05
N ASP A 100 16.14 9.35 -0.24
CA ASP A 100 17.29 8.46 -0.52
C ASP A 100 17.00 7.38 -1.60
N GLY A 101 16.18 7.74 -2.59
CA GLY A 101 15.78 6.86 -3.69
C GLY A 101 14.76 5.78 -3.31
N ASN A 102 14.11 5.89 -2.16
CA ASN A 102 12.99 5.05 -1.74
C ASN A 102 11.72 5.88 -1.56
N PHE A 103 10.59 5.32 -1.95
CA PHE A 103 9.28 5.84 -1.58
C PHE A 103 8.86 5.27 -0.24
N TYR A 104 8.25 6.11 0.59
CA TYR A 104 7.68 5.72 1.87
C TYR A 104 6.24 6.20 1.97
N TRP A 105 5.34 5.33 2.39
CA TRP A 105 3.98 5.69 2.80
C TRP A 105 3.79 5.34 4.27
N ALA A 106 3.14 6.20 5.03
CA ALA A 106 2.79 5.95 6.43
C ALA A 106 1.44 6.61 6.77
N ASP A 107 0.68 5.99 7.67
CA ASP A 107 -0.61 6.50 8.18
C ASP A 107 -0.49 7.52 9.33
N ALA A 108 0.59 8.31 9.31
CA ALA A 108 0.81 9.46 10.19
C ALA A 108 1.55 10.58 9.45
N TYR A 109 1.08 11.83 9.56
CA TYR A 109 1.58 12.96 8.75
C TYR A 109 3.00 13.40 9.11
N ASP A 110 3.45 13.20 10.35
CA ASP A 110 4.74 13.60 10.87
C ASP A 110 5.75 12.46 10.94
N TRP A 111 5.36 11.27 10.49
CA TRP A 111 6.22 10.09 10.43
C TRP A 111 7.45 10.33 9.55
N LYS A 112 8.58 9.74 9.95
CA LYS A 112 9.86 9.84 9.23
C LYS A 112 10.50 8.45 9.09
N PRO A 113 11.28 8.18 8.04
CA PRO A 113 11.96 6.87 7.88
C PRO A 113 12.89 6.43 9.01
N ILE A 114 13.25 7.34 9.92
CA ILE A 114 14.10 7.09 11.10
C ILE A 114 13.29 6.82 12.37
N SER A 115 12.00 7.19 12.40
CA SER A 115 11.10 6.83 13.49
C SER A 115 10.73 5.36 13.33
N HIS A 116 11.34 4.51 14.14
CA HIS A 116 10.89 3.13 14.34
C HIS A 116 9.65 3.16 15.23
N ASP A 117 8.61 3.84 14.75
CA ASP A 117 7.35 4.00 15.46
C ASP A 117 6.51 2.75 15.24
N ASP A 118 6.47 1.91 16.26
CA ASP A 118 5.72 0.65 16.27
C ASP A 118 4.20 0.89 16.31
N GLU A 119 3.74 2.13 16.48
CA GLU A 119 2.32 2.49 16.47
C GLU A 119 1.81 2.90 15.07
N VAL A 120 2.68 2.97 14.05
CA VAL A 120 2.35 3.48 12.71
C VAL A 120 2.45 2.36 11.67
N THR A 121 1.46 2.23 10.79
CA THR A 121 1.58 1.39 9.58
C THR A 121 2.38 2.14 8.54
N TRP A 122 3.48 1.54 8.05
CA TRP A 122 4.31 2.15 7.03
C TRP A 122 4.96 1.13 6.09
N ILE A 123 5.30 1.58 4.89
CA ILE A 123 5.94 0.78 3.85
C ILE A 123 7.01 1.57 3.13
N ALA A 124 8.12 0.92 2.79
CA ALA A 124 9.19 1.47 1.97
C ALA A 124 9.43 0.63 0.71
N SER A 125 9.51 1.26 -0.46
CA SER A 125 9.74 0.56 -1.74
C SER A 125 10.59 1.35 -2.72
N LYS A 126 11.05 0.67 -3.78
CA LYS A 126 11.78 1.32 -4.89
C LYS A 126 10.87 2.02 -5.89
N LYS A 127 9.65 1.50 -6.08
CA LYS A 127 8.67 2.09 -6.99
C LYS A 127 7.28 2.05 -6.39
N VAL A 128 6.48 3.03 -6.76
CA VAL A 128 5.06 3.10 -6.42
C VAL A 128 4.28 3.42 -7.68
N LYS A 129 3.21 2.65 -7.90
CA LYS A 129 2.19 2.93 -8.91
C LYS A 129 0.85 3.00 -8.22
N TRP A 130 -0.09 3.75 -8.79
CA TRP A 130 -1.46 3.77 -8.30
C TRP A 130 -2.45 3.69 -9.45
N ARG A 131 -3.69 3.31 -9.14
CA ARG A 131 -4.81 3.41 -10.07
C ARG A 131 -6.11 3.69 -9.32
N ASP A 132 -7.01 4.40 -9.98
CA ASP A 132 -8.40 4.52 -9.55
C ASP A 132 -9.06 3.14 -9.62
N VAL A 133 -9.70 2.73 -8.52
CA VAL A 133 -10.51 1.52 -8.41
C VAL A 133 -11.80 1.83 -7.66
N SER A 134 -12.41 3.00 -7.91
CA SER A 134 -13.66 3.43 -7.25
C SER A 134 -14.81 2.43 -7.41
N ASN A 135 -14.77 1.58 -8.44
CA ASN A 135 -15.71 0.47 -8.61
C ASN A 135 -15.45 -0.73 -7.66
N TRP A 136 -14.38 -0.70 -6.87
CA TRP A 136 -14.01 -1.71 -5.89
C TRP A 136 -14.48 -1.40 -4.47
N MET A 137 -15.19 -0.29 -4.28
CA MET A 137 -15.85 0.07 -3.02
C MET A 137 -16.73 -1.06 -2.47
N GLY A 138 -16.96 -1.01 -1.16
CA GLY A 138 -17.79 -1.97 -0.44
C GLY A 138 -16.98 -3.03 0.30
N ASP A 139 -17.70 -4.00 0.84
CA ASP A 139 -17.19 -5.03 1.74
C ASP A 139 -16.52 -6.22 1.04
N ASN A 140 -16.83 -6.43 -0.25
CA ASN A 140 -16.29 -7.51 -1.08
C ASN A 140 -14.76 -7.57 -1.08
N ARG A 141 -14.22 -8.79 -0.88
CA ARG A 141 -12.78 -9.06 -0.98
C ARG A 141 -12.30 -9.01 -2.43
N ARG A 142 -11.26 -8.24 -2.72
CA ARG A 142 -10.70 -8.05 -4.07
C ARG A 142 -9.49 -8.93 -4.36
N TYR A 143 -8.66 -9.20 -3.37
CA TYR A 143 -7.48 -10.05 -3.52
C TYR A 143 -7.73 -11.52 -3.19
N GLY A 144 -8.99 -11.92 -2.99
CA GLY A 144 -9.38 -13.28 -2.64
C GLY A 144 -8.84 -14.32 -3.62
N VAL A 145 -7.68 -14.87 -3.29
CA VAL A 145 -7.19 -16.15 -3.78
C VAL A 145 -7.77 -17.18 -2.83
N ILE A 146 -8.23 -18.32 -3.36
CA ILE A 146 -8.86 -19.44 -2.64
C ILE A 146 -10.39 -19.28 -2.52
N ASN A 147 -11.07 -19.63 -3.60
CA ASN A 147 -12.31 -20.38 -3.45
C ASN A 147 -11.87 -21.78 -2.97
N GLU A 148 -12.09 -22.08 -1.69
CA GLU A 148 -11.94 -23.46 -1.21
C GLU A 148 -12.95 -24.31 -2.00
N GLY A 149 -12.44 -25.21 -2.84
CA GLY A 149 -13.24 -26.19 -3.58
C GLY A 149 -13.62 -27.37 -2.70
#